data_AF-A0A6P9CCU8-F1
#
_entry.id   AF-A0A6P9CCU8-F1
#
_cell.length_a   1.000
_cell.length_b   1.000
_cell.length_c   1.000
_cell.angle_alpha   90.00
_cell.angle_beta   90.00
_cell.angle_gamma   90.00
#
_symmetry.space_group_name_H-M   'P 1'
#
loop_
_entity.id
_entity.type
_entity.pdbx_description
1 polymer ?
#
loop_
_entity_poly.entity_id
_entity_poly.type
_entity_poly.pdbx_seq_one_letter_code
_entity_poly.pdbx_strand_id
1 'polypeptide(L)'
;MPSKDLGMRETVNLFELGATLGGGCEGLLGMPAPSHEDAAPTAERVQEIIQKDLLAADLKCSLFASALQSYKRDSVLRPFPGHYSSGDSKDFEALLADTSALGSLQELLDSPQNPDQRTLELLHWILSSKAWCIHSTNKNKYEKIQELTGAPNMPVPVPDFLFEITYCKEMNAKFEDTQAGRDLIYAFHGSRLENFHSIMHNGLQCHLNRTSLFGEGTYLTSDLSLALLYSPHSLGWQRSSMGPILSCVAVCEVIDHPDVKCQVKKKDSKEIDRKRARVKNSEGGDVPQKYFVVTNNQLIRVKYLLIYSQRQHRRLSSQSWLSKHRFAVMMSLYLLLLVIIGTSNSPAFLYYWNRIFDFKQ
;
A
#
# COMPACT_ATOMS: atom_id res chain seq x y z
N MET A 1 20.36 -33.52 -14.51
CA MET A 1 21.10 -32.85 -13.41
C MET A 1 22.31 -32.17 -14.03
N PRO A 2 22.63 -30.89 -13.74
CA PRO A 2 22.21 -30.03 -12.64
C PRO A 2 21.34 -28.81 -13.05
N SER A 3 20.97 -28.05 -12.03
CA SER A 3 19.96 -26.98 -11.91
C SER A 3 20.06 -25.77 -12.86
N LYS A 4 18.91 -25.29 -13.31
CA LYS A 4 18.67 -23.97 -13.96
C LYS A 4 17.95 -22.98 -13.03
N ASP A 5 18.19 -23.05 -11.72
CA ASP A 5 17.53 -22.18 -10.72
C ASP A 5 18.34 -20.93 -10.33
N LEU A 6 19.39 -20.58 -11.08
CA LEU A 6 20.26 -19.45 -10.76
C LEU A 6 19.95 -18.14 -11.51
N GLY A 7 18.83 -18.06 -12.23
CA GLY A 7 18.43 -16.85 -12.98
C GLY A 7 17.40 -15.94 -12.27
N MET A 8 16.88 -16.34 -11.10
CA MET A 8 15.73 -15.69 -10.47
C MET A 8 16.11 -14.83 -9.24
N ARG A 9 17.36 -14.37 -9.17
CA ARG A 9 17.87 -13.47 -8.11
C ARG A 9 18.34 -12.10 -8.60
N GLU A 10 18.38 -11.86 -9.91
CA GLU A 10 18.77 -10.56 -10.50
C GLU A 10 17.57 -9.63 -10.82
N THR A 11 16.44 -9.78 -10.11
CA THR A 11 15.31 -8.83 -10.14
C THR A 11 15.28 -7.90 -8.92
N VAL A 12 16.44 -7.70 -8.30
CA VAL A 12 16.67 -6.67 -7.30
C VAL A 12 17.43 -5.53 -8.01
N ASN A 13 16.85 -4.34 -8.02
CA ASN A 13 17.36 -3.07 -8.61
C ASN A 13 17.06 -2.81 -10.10
N LEU A 14 15.79 -2.56 -10.43
CA LEU A 14 15.42 -1.69 -11.55
C LEU A 14 14.19 -0.83 -11.18
N PHE A 15 14.34 -0.12 -10.06
CA PHE A 15 13.53 1.03 -9.67
C PHE A 15 14.45 2.21 -9.33
N GLU A 16 15.54 2.36 -10.08
CA GLU A 16 16.38 3.56 -10.06
C GLU A 16 16.82 3.87 -11.49
N LEU A 17 16.88 5.17 -11.80
CA LEU A 17 17.21 5.81 -13.07
C LEU A 17 16.08 5.92 -14.12
N GLY A 18 15.56 7.14 -14.25
CA GLY A 18 14.73 7.52 -15.40
C GLY A 18 13.87 8.78 -15.24
N ALA A 19 14.22 9.72 -14.37
CA ALA A 19 13.62 11.05 -14.36
C ALA A 19 14.65 12.07 -14.83
N THR A 20 14.68 12.34 -16.13
CA THR A 20 14.99 13.64 -16.75
C THR A 20 15.00 13.44 -18.27
N LEU A 21 14.04 14.07 -18.96
CA LEU A 21 14.21 14.87 -20.19
C LEU A 21 12.81 15.15 -20.75
N GLY A 22 12.52 16.45 -20.91
CA GLY A 22 11.24 16.96 -21.38
C GLY A 22 10.94 16.59 -22.83
N GLY A 23 9.65 16.40 -23.10
CA GLY A 23 9.06 16.25 -24.43
C GLY A 23 7.55 16.27 -24.26
N GLY A 24 6.90 17.31 -24.80
CA GLY A 24 5.50 17.63 -24.57
C GLY A 24 4.55 16.48 -24.89
N CYS A 25 3.58 16.26 -24.01
CA CYS A 25 2.41 15.42 -24.25
C CYS A 25 1.18 16.33 -24.35
N GLU A 26 0.79 16.65 -25.57
CA GLU A 26 -0.59 17.02 -25.89
C GLU A 26 -1.49 15.79 -25.71
N GLY A 27 -2.69 16.00 -25.15
CA GLY A 27 -3.77 15.01 -25.14
C GLY A 27 -4.04 14.30 -23.80
N LEU A 28 -4.07 15.03 -22.69
CA LEU A 28 -4.62 14.53 -21.42
C LEU A 28 -6.15 14.67 -21.44
N LEU A 29 -6.88 13.57 -21.67
CA LEU A 29 -8.30 13.47 -21.27
C LEU A 29 -8.34 13.32 -19.75
N GLY A 30 -8.16 14.44 -19.06
CA GLY A 30 -8.43 14.57 -17.63
C GLY A 30 -9.92 14.34 -17.39
N MET A 31 -10.23 13.43 -16.48
CA MET A 31 -11.57 13.36 -15.89
C MET A 31 -11.85 14.69 -15.19
N PRO A 32 -13.07 15.25 -15.30
CA PRO A 32 -13.36 16.55 -14.72
C PRO A 32 -13.17 16.48 -13.20
N ALA A 33 -12.47 17.47 -12.65
CA ALA A 33 -12.51 17.76 -11.23
C ALA A 33 -13.98 17.92 -10.81
N PRO A 34 -14.40 17.41 -9.63
CA PRO A 34 -15.77 17.56 -9.19
C PRO A 34 -16.09 19.06 -9.06
N SER A 35 -16.99 19.53 -9.91
CA SER A 35 -17.54 20.88 -9.91
C SER A 35 -18.37 21.10 -8.65
N HIS A 36 -18.20 22.27 -8.03
CA HIS A 36 -18.93 22.83 -6.91
C HIS A 36 -20.45 22.54 -6.94
N GLU A 37 -20.94 21.71 -6.02
CA GLU A 37 -22.32 21.76 -5.48
C GLU A 37 -22.57 20.78 -4.31
N ASP A 38 -21.56 20.43 -3.50
CA ASP A 38 -21.77 19.65 -2.28
C ASP A 38 -21.67 20.61 -1.07
N ALA A 39 -22.75 20.76 -0.30
CA ALA A 39 -22.73 21.52 0.95
C ALA A 39 -21.60 21.03 1.86
N ALA A 40 -21.04 21.92 2.69
CA ALA A 40 -19.97 21.59 3.63
C ALA A 40 -20.33 20.31 4.41
N PRO A 41 -19.44 19.30 4.47
CA PRO A 41 -19.79 18.02 5.07
C PRO A 41 -20.07 18.20 6.56
N THR A 42 -21.20 17.66 7.02
CA THR A 42 -21.54 17.70 8.44
C THR A 42 -20.88 16.52 9.18
N ALA A 43 -20.70 16.68 10.49
CA ALA A 43 -20.14 15.64 11.33
C ALA A 43 -20.97 14.36 11.29
N GLU A 44 -22.30 14.48 11.29
CA GLU A 44 -23.23 13.35 11.22
C GLU A 44 -23.02 12.57 9.93
N ARG A 45 -22.82 13.24 8.80
CA ARG A 45 -22.61 12.58 7.50
C ARG A 45 -21.33 11.76 7.48
N VAL A 46 -20.25 12.29 8.03
CA VAL A 46 -18.97 11.57 8.13
C VAL A 46 -19.11 10.36 9.07
N GLN A 47 -19.76 10.55 10.22
CA GLN A 47 -20.03 9.48 11.18
C GLN A 47 -20.89 8.37 10.57
N GLU A 48 -21.95 8.69 9.81
CA GLU A 48 -22.77 7.71 9.09
C GLU A 48 -21.94 6.84 8.14
N ILE A 49 -21.02 7.45 7.38
CA ILE A 49 -20.14 6.72 6.45
C ILE A 49 -19.23 5.76 7.21
N ILE A 50 -18.66 6.20 8.34
CA ILE A 50 -17.78 5.39 9.18
C ILE A 50 -18.56 4.26 9.87
N GLN A 51 -19.74 4.55 10.42
CA GLN A 51 -20.58 3.55 11.10
C GLN A 51 -21.08 2.45 10.16
N LYS A 52 -21.32 2.79 8.89
CA LYS A 52 -21.75 1.81 7.89
C LYS A 52 -20.71 0.71 7.70
N ASP A 53 -19.43 1.06 7.67
CA ASP A 53 -18.32 0.09 7.55
C ASP A 53 -17.01 0.70 8.03
N LEU A 54 -16.72 0.51 9.33
CA LEU A 54 -15.57 1.09 10.00
C LEU A 54 -14.25 0.62 9.39
N LEU A 55 -14.11 -0.68 9.10
CA LEU A 55 -12.87 -1.24 8.56
C LEU A 55 -12.62 -0.76 7.12
N ALA A 56 -13.68 -0.61 6.32
CA ALA A 56 -13.58 -0.06 4.97
C ALA A 56 -13.13 1.41 5.00
N ALA A 57 -13.70 2.21 5.92
CA ALA A 57 -13.30 3.59 6.13
C ALA A 57 -11.84 3.68 6.61
N ASP A 58 -11.45 2.84 7.57
CA ASP A 58 -10.08 2.76 8.10
C ASP A 58 -9.07 2.39 7.02
N LEU A 59 -9.44 1.48 6.10
CA LEU A 59 -8.59 1.11 4.97
C LEU A 59 -8.37 2.29 4.03
N LYS A 60 -9.41 3.07 3.69
CA LYS A 60 -9.24 4.28 2.86
C LYS A 60 -8.26 5.26 3.49
N CYS A 61 -8.42 5.54 4.79
CA CYS A 61 -7.48 6.38 5.53
C CYS A 61 -6.06 5.80 5.51
N SER A 62 -5.91 4.48 5.66
CA SER A 62 -4.62 3.79 5.64
C SER A 62 -3.92 3.86 4.29
N LEU A 63 -4.64 3.66 3.19
CA LEU A 63 -4.11 3.77 1.84
C LEU A 63 -3.70 5.22 1.51
N PHE A 64 -4.56 6.17 1.85
CA PHE A 64 -4.30 7.60 1.70
C PHE A 64 -3.05 8.04 2.48
N ALA A 65 -2.98 7.68 3.77
CA ALA A 65 -1.86 8.03 4.62
C ALA A 65 -0.55 7.39 4.13
N SER A 66 -0.60 6.15 3.61
CA SER A 66 0.57 5.49 3.02
C SER A 66 1.08 6.23 1.78
N ALA A 67 0.17 6.64 0.89
CA ALA A 67 0.50 7.40 -0.31
C ALA A 67 1.09 8.78 0.03
N LEU A 68 0.53 9.47 1.04
CA LEU A 68 0.99 10.78 1.49
C LEU A 68 2.37 10.73 2.16
N GLN A 69 2.63 9.74 3.01
CA GLN A 69 3.91 9.61 3.72
C GLN A 69 5.06 9.19 2.80
N SER A 70 4.75 8.59 1.65
CA SER A 70 5.75 8.13 0.69
C SER A 70 6.64 9.26 0.18
N TYR A 71 7.91 8.95 -0.11
CA TYR A 71 8.80 9.84 -0.86
C TYR A 71 8.34 10.05 -2.32
N LYS A 72 7.45 9.18 -2.82
CA LYS A 72 6.83 9.24 -4.15
C LYS A 72 5.48 9.96 -4.15
N ARG A 73 5.13 10.69 -3.08
CA ARG A 73 3.79 11.29 -2.88
C ARG A 73 3.27 12.08 -4.09
N ASP A 74 4.13 12.77 -4.84
CA ASP A 74 3.77 13.49 -6.07
C ASP A 74 3.15 12.62 -7.18
N SER A 75 3.59 11.36 -7.29
CA SER A 75 3.10 10.42 -8.30
C SER A 75 2.02 9.49 -7.75
N VAL A 76 2.12 9.06 -6.48
CA VAL A 76 1.22 8.04 -5.91
C VAL A 76 -0.01 8.61 -5.18
N LEU A 77 0.04 9.85 -4.69
CA LEU A 77 -1.12 10.50 -4.06
C LEU A 77 -2.01 11.16 -5.13
N ARG A 78 -2.65 10.31 -5.94
CA ARG A 78 -3.56 10.72 -7.01
C ARG A 78 -4.86 9.92 -6.90
N PRO A 79 -6.03 10.56 -6.71
CA PRO A 79 -6.27 11.99 -6.68
C PRO A 79 -5.65 12.67 -5.44
N PHE A 80 -5.47 13.99 -5.54
CA PHE A 80 -4.95 14.85 -4.49
C PHE A 80 -6.08 15.79 -4.00
N PRO A 81 -6.21 16.08 -2.69
CA PRO A 81 -7.29 16.91 -2.19
C PRO A 81 -7.12 18.37 -2.63
N GLY A 82 -8.13 18.90 -3.33
CA GLY A 82 -8.07 20.22 -3.96
C GLY A 82 -7.85 21.38 -2.98
N HIS A 83 -8.31 21.26 -1.74
CA HIS A 83 -8.11 22.29 -0.69
C HIS A 83 -6.63 22.50 -0.31
N TYR A 84 -5.77 21.54 -0.63
CA TYR A 84 -4.32 21.61 -0.40
C TYR A 84 -3.55 21.97 -1.67
N SER A 85 -4.25 22.39 -2.73
CA SER A 85 -3.66 22.73 -4.02
C SER A 85 -3.90 24.21 -4.30
N SER A 86 -2.84 24.95 -4.61
CA SER A 86 -2.90 26.35 -5.04
C SER A 86 -2.28 26.46 -6.42
N GLY A 87 -3.13 26.41 -7.45
CA GLY A 87 -2.69 26.29 -8.85
C GLY A 87 -1.90 25.00 -9.06
N ASP A 88 -0.66 25.12 -9.55
CA ASP A 88 0.25 23.99 -9.76
C ASP A 88 1.02 23.55 -8.51
N SER A 89 0.93 24.31 -7.41
CA SER A 89 1.62 24.00 -6.15
C SER A 89 0.74 23.15 -5.24
N LYS A 90 1.32 22.07 -4.68
CA LYS A 90 0.66 21.18 -3.73
C LYS A 90 1.30 21.34 -2.35
N ASP A 91 0.47 21.65 -1.35
CA ASP A 91 0.92 21.78 0.03
C ASP A 91 0.87 20.44 0.76
N PHE A 92 1.92 19.64 0.55
CA PHE A 92 2.07 18.36 1.24
C PHE A 92 2.33 18.50 2.74
N GLU A 93 2.94 19.60 3.19
CA GLU A 93 3.28 19.80 4.60
C GLU A 93 2.04 20.08 5.43
N ALA A 94 1.16 20.97 4.95
CA ALA A 94 -0.14 21.18 5.57
C ALA A 94 -0.98 19.89 5.57
N LEU A 95 -0.97 19.14 4.47
CA LEU A 95 -1.72 17.90 4.37
C LEU A 95 -1.19 16.82 5.33
N LEU A 96 0.13 16.71 5.48
CA LEU A 96 0.77 15.82 6.45
C LEU A 96 0.42 16.21 7.89
N ALA A 97 0.46 17.51 8.21
CA ALA A 97 0.13 18.00 9.53
C ALA A 97 -1.31 17.64 9.92
N ASP A 98 -2.27 17.92 9.03
CA ASP A 98 -3.69 17.62 9.28
C ASP A 98 -3.94 16.12 9.36
N THR A 99 -3.36 15.33 8.45
CA THR A 99 -3.50 13.86 8.45
C THR A 99 -2.91 13.24 9.73
N SER A 100 -1.83 13.81 10.27
CA SER A 100 -1.20 13.36 11.50
C SER A 100 -1.99 13.77 12.75
N ALA A 101 -2.77 14.84 12.68
CA ALA A 101 -3.66 15.29 13.74
C ALA A 101 -4.96 14.47 13.82
N LEU A 102 -5.30 13.70 12.78
CA LEU A 102 -6.47 12.82 12.77
C LEU A 102 -6.39 11.80 13.92
N GLY A 103 -7.40 11.81 14.79
CA GLY A 103 -7.67 10.75 15.75
C GLY A 103 -8.09 9.45 15.06
N SER A 104 -8.17 8.36 15.82
CA SER A 104 -8.72 7.10 15.27
C SER A 104 -10.20 7.28 14.89
N LEU A 105 -10.67 6.52 13.90
CA LEU A 105 -12.07 6.58 13.51
C LEU A 105 -13.00 6.14 14.65
N GLN A 106 -12.55 5.25 15.53
CA GLN A 106 -13.29 4.83 16.71
C GLN A 106 -13.45 6.00 17.71
N GLU A 107 -12.38 6.75 17.99
CA GLU A 107 -12.44 7.95 18.83
C GLU A 107 -13.40 9.01 18.25
N LEU A 108 -13.49 9.12 16.93
CA LEU A 108 -14.43 10.02 16.25
C LEU A 108 -15.90 9.62 16.40
N LEU A 109 -16.18 8.32 16.53
CA LEU A 109 -17.52 7.80 16.79
C LEU A 109 -17.91 7.91 18.26
N ASP A 110 -16.94 7.76 19.16
CA ASP A 110 -17.17 7.72 20.61
C ASP A 110 -17.18 9.12 21.26
N SER A 111 -16.54 10.13 20.63
CA SER A 111 -16.40 11.47 21.19
C SER A 111 -17.60 12.38 20.89
N PRO A 112 -18.12 13.13 21.89
CA PRO A 112 -19.15 14.14 21.68
C PRO A 112 -18.60 15.47 21.12
N GLN A 113 -17.27 15.62 21.01
CA GLN A 113 -16.69 16.83 20.42
C GLN A 113 -16.67 16.72 18.90
N ASN A 114 -17.36 17.65 18.26
CA ASN A 114 -17.33 17.76 16.81
C ASN A 114 -15.91 18.12 16.35
N PRO A 115 -15.29 17.32 15.46
CA PRO A 115 -14.03 17.71 14.82
C PRO A 115 -14.19 19.06 14.13
N ASP A 116 -13.08 19.78 13.98
CA ASP A 116 -13.07 21.02 13.24
C ASP A 116 -13.43 20.81 11.76
N GLN A 117 -13.93 21.86 11.12
CA GLN A 117 -14.45 21.80 9.75
C GLN A 117 -13.41 21.29 8.74
N ARG A 118 -12.13 21.64 8.93
CA ARG A 118 -11.03 21.23 8.04
C ARG A 118 -10.77 19.74 8.15
N THR A 119 -10.78 19.19 9.37
CA THR A 119 -10.73 17.75 9.61
C THR A 119 -11.91 17.00 8.98
N LEU A 120 -13.12 17.55 9.10
CA LEU A 120 -14.32 16.97 8.49
C LEU A 120 -14.24 16.94 6.97
N GLU A 121 -13.77 18.03 6.36
CA GLU A 121 -13.59 18.12 4.92
C GLU A 121 -12.57 17.11 4.41
N LEU A 122 -11.43 16.98 5.08
CA LEU A 122 -10.41 15.99 4.72
C LEU A 122 -10.94 14.55 4.86
N LEU A 123 -11.58 14.21 5.98
CA LEU A 123 -12.15 12.88 6.19
C LEU A 123 -13.24 12.58 5.17
N HIS A 124 -14.16 13.52 4.95
CA HIS A 124 -15.20 13.35 3.95
C HIS A 124 -14.61 13.14 2.55
N TRP A 125 -13.56 13.87 2.19
CA TRP A 125 -12.86 13.72 0.92
C TRP A 125 -12.21 12.34 0.78
N ILE A 126 -11.52 11.85 1.82
CA ILE A 126 -10.88 10.51 1.81
C ILE A 126 -11.93 9.40 1.69
N LEU A 127 -13.04 9.54 2.42
CA LEU A 127 -14.05 8.49 2.54
C LEU A 127 -15.03 8.47 1.37
N SER A 128 -15.23 9.60 0.69
CA SER A 128 -16.21 9.73 -0.38
C SER A 128 -15.61 9.37 -1.74
N SER A 129 -16.28 8.46 -2.46
CA SER A 129 -16.00 8.18 -3.86
C SER A 129 -17.32 7.95 -4.59
N LYS A 130 -17.52 8.66 -5.70
CA LYS A 130 -18.71 8.47 -6.57
C LYS A 130 -18.52 7.26 -7.50
N ALA A 131 -17.28 6.86 -7.77
CA ALA A 131 -16.92 5.83 -8.75
C ALA A 131 -16.95 4.40 -8.16
N TRP A 132 -16.67 4.25 -6.87
CA TRP A 132 -16.55 2.94 -6.24
C TRP A 132 -16.79 2.99 -4.73
N CYS A 133 -17.19 1.84 -4.18
CA CYS A 133 -17.33 1.58 -2.75
C CYS A 133 -16.53 0.34 -2.38
N ILE A 134 -16.00 0.33 -1.16
CA ILE A 134 -15.27 -0.79 -0.58
C ILE A 134 -16.05 -1.31 0.61
N HIS A 135 -16.17 -2.63 0.72
CA HIS A 135 -16.95 -3.30 1.75
C HIS A 135 -16.11 -4.38 2.41
N SER A 136 -16.13 -4.42 3.73
CA SER A 136 -15.53 -5.50 4.52
C SER A 136 -16.30 -6.79 4.27
N THR A 137 -15.59 -7.89 4.07
CA THR A 137 -16.20 -9.19 3.81
C THR A 137 -15.58 -10.30 4.66
N ASN A 138 -16.27 -11.43 4.75
CA ASN A 138 -15.91 -12.57 5.57
C ASN A 138 -15.00 -13.58 4.84
N LYS A 139 -14.55 -14.59 5.61
CA LYS A 139 -13.66 -15.66 5.15
C LYS A 139 -14.26 -16.54 4.04
N ASN A 140 -15.58 -16.68 3.95
CA ASN A 140 -16.20 -17.51 2.90
C ASN A 140 -15.91 -16.96 1.50
N LYS A 141 -15.79 -15.63 1.34
CA LYS A 141 -15.36 -15.03 0.07
C LYS A 141 -13.90 -15.35 -0.26
N TYR A 142 -13.04 -15.56 0.74
CA TYR A 142 -11.64 -15.95 0.51
C TYR A 142 -11.55 -17.36 -0.10
N GLU A 143 -12.34 -18.31 0.40
CA GLU A 143 -12.43 -19.66 -0.18
C GLU A 143 -12.87 -19.60 -1.64
N LYS A 144 -13.89 -18.79 -1.96
CA LYS A 144 -14.32 -18.55 -3.34
C LYS A 144 -13.22 -17.93 -4.20
N ILE A 145 -12.42 -16.99 -3.66
CA ILE A 145 -11.27 -16.44 -4.38
C ILE A 145 -10.26 -17.55 -4.69
N GLN A 146 -9.95 -18.43 -3.73
CA GLN A 146 -9.04 -19.55 -3.94
C GLN A 146 -9.56 -20.54 -5.00
N GLU A 147 -10.86 -20.79 -5.06
CA GLU A 147 -11.47 -21.60 -6.13
C GLU A 147 -11.31 -20.93 -7.50
N LEU A 148 -11.55 -19.62 -7.58
CA LEU A 148 -11.49 -18.85 -8.83
C LEU A 148 -10.06 -18.67 -9.35
N THR A 149 -9.07 -18.53 -8.47
CA THR A 149 -7.65 -18.36 -8.86
C THR A 149 -6.91 -19.68 -8.98
N GLY A 150 -7.49 -20.78 -8.48
CA GLY A 150 -6.87 -22.07 -8.35
C GLY A 150 -6.17 -22.26 -6.99
N ALA A 151 -6.08 -23.52 -6.56
CA ALA A 151 -5.45 -23.88 -5.29
C ALA A 151 -3.97 -23.44 -5.26
N PRO A 152 -3.51 -22.85 -4.15
CA PRO A 152 -2.12 -22.43 -4.05
C PRO A 152 -1.21 -23.66 -4.02
N ASN A 153 -0.16 -23.65 -4.84
CA ASN A 153 0.80 -24.76 -4.89
C ASN A 153 1.68 -24.84 -3.61
N MET A 154 1.73 -23.75 -2.86
CA MET A 154 2.52 -23.59 -1.64
C MET A 154 1.63 -23.06 -0.51
N PRO A 155 1.95 -23.33 0.76
CA PRO A 155 1.27 -22.70 1.89
C PRO A 155 1.42 -21.18 1.80
N VAL A 156 0.29 -20.47 1.80
CA VAL A 156 0.23 -19.01 1.76
C VAL A 156 -0.47 -18.50 3.03
N PRO A 157 -0.04 -17.35 3.59
CA PRO A 157 -0.72 -16.77 4.73
C PRO A 157 -2.16 -16.39 4.34
N VAL A 158 -3.09 -16.62 5.25
CA VAL A 158 -4.48 -16.16 5.13
C VAL A 158 -4.50 -14.65 5.44
N PRO A 159 -5.18 -13.81 4.65
CA PRO A 159 -5.29 -12.39 4.94
C PRO A 159 -6.01 -12.14 6.27
N ASP A 160 -5.58 -11.12 7.01
CA ASP A 160 -6.23 -10.70 8.26
C ASP A 160 -7.56 -10.00 7.96
N PHE A 161 -7.62 -9.23 6.87
CA PHE A 161 -8.82 -8.54 6.41
C PHE A 161 -9.02 -8.73 4.90
N LEU A 162 -10.28 -8.85 4.49
CA LEU A 162 -10.69 -8.99 3.10
C LEU A 162 -11.73 -7.93 2.77
N PHE A 163 -11.54 -7.26 1.63
CA PHE A 163 -12.45 -6.23 1.15
C PHE A 163 -12.90 -6.51 -0.27
N GLU A 164 -14.18 -6.26 -0.54
CA GLU A 164 -14.78 -6.33 -1.88
C GLU A 164 -15.06 -4.92 -2.43
N ILE A 165 -14.74 -4.73 -3.70
CA ILE A 165 -14.92 -3.47 -4.41
C ILE A 165 -16.18 -3.58 -5.28
N THR A 166 -17.02 -2.56 -5.18
CA THR A 166 -18.22 -2.38 -5.99
C THR A 166 -18.11 -1.07 -6.73
N TYR A 167 -18.20 -1.11 -8.06
CA TYR A 167 -18.15 0.09 -8.90
C TYR A 167 -19.56 0.66 -9.11
N CYS A 168 -19.63 1.94 -9.49
CA CYS A 168 -20.88 2.58 -9.87
C CYS A 168 -21.51 1.92 -11.11
N LYS A 169 -22.79 2.20 -11.36
CA LYS A 169 -23.56 1.58 -12.44
C LYS A 169 -22.94 1.84 -13.81
N GLU A 170 -22.43 3.05 -14.02
CA GLU A 170 -21.83 3.47 -15.28
C GLU A 170 -20.53 2.69 -15.57
N MET A 171 -19.69 2.51 -14.54
CA MET A 171 -18.45 1.75 -14.67
C MET A 171 -18.69 0.24 -14.81
N ASN A 172 -19.70 -0.30 -14.12
CA ASN A 172 -20.10 -1.70 -14.29
C ASN A 172 -20.62 -1.96 -15.71
N ALA A 173 -21.54 -1.12 -16.20
CA ALA A 173 -22.08 -1.25 -17.55
C ALA A 173 -20.97 -1.21 -18.61
N LYS A 174 -20.03 -0.25 -18.49
CA LYS A 174 -18.88 -0.18 -19.41
C LYS A 174 -18.01 -1.45 -19.39
N PHE A 175 -17.80 -2.03 -18.21
CA PHE A 175 -17.01 -3.25 -18.08
C PHE A 175 -17.76 -4.46 -18.66
N GLU A 176 -19.07 -4.57 -18.41
CA GLU A 176 -19.94 -5.62 -18.95
C GLU A 176 -20.04 -5.54 -20.49
N ASP A 177 -20.16 -4.33 -21.04
CA ASP A 177 -20.13 -4.08 -22.49
C ASP A 177 -18.79 -4.54 -23.10
N THR A 178 -17.68 -4.26 -22.41
CA THR A 178 -16.33 -4.68 -22.85
C THR A 178 -16.16 -6.19 -22.74
N GLN A 179 -16.73 -6.80 -21.70
CA GLN A 179 -16.74 -8.24 -21.49
C GLN A 179 -17.43 -8.95 -22.65
N ALA A 180 -18.55 -8.41 -23.15
CA ALA A 180 -19.27 -8.90 -24.33
C ALA A 180 -19.52 -10.42 -24.28
N GLY A 181 -19.88 -10.94 -23.10
CA GLY A 181 -20.16 -12.36 -22.87
C GLY A 181 -18.93 -13.28 -22.78
N ARG A 182 -17.70 -12.74 -22.77
CA ARG A 182 -16.48 -13.52 -22.57
C ARG A 182 -16.30 -13.95 -21.12
N ASP A 183 -15.53 -15.01 -20.92
CA ASP A 183 -15.17 -15.51 -19.59
C ASP A 183 -14.30 -14.52 -18.82
N LEU A 184 -14.40 -14.57 -17.48
CA LEU A 184 -13.57 -13.81 -16.56
C LEU A 184 -12.51 -14.70 -15.92
N ILE A 185 -11.30 -14.17 -15.83
CA ILE A 185 -10.15 -14.77 -15.17
C ILE A 185 -9.86 -13.94 -13.92
N TYR A 186 -9.63 -14.62 -12.79
CA TYR A 186 -9.19 -13.97 -11.55
C TYR A 186 -7.69 -14.15 -11.38
N ALA A 187 -6.99 -13.05 -11.10
CA ALA A 187 -5.54 -13.06 -10.89
C ALA A 187 -5.12 -12.03 -9.83
N PHE A 188 -4.01 -12.29 -9.17
CA PHE A 188 -3.43 -11.44 -8.14
C PHE A 188 -2.47 -10.40 -8.73
N HIS A 189 -2.49 -9.20 -8.17
CA HIS A 189 -1.53 -8.14 -8.40
C HIS A 189 -0.91 -7.72 -7.08
N GLY A 190 0.41 -7.89 -6.94
CA GLY A 190 1.15 -7.40 -5.80
C GLY A 190 1.71 -6.00 -6.04
N SER A 191 1.59 -5.12 -5.05
CA SER A 191 2.17 -3.78 -5.11
C SER A 191 2.52 -3.27 -3.72
N ARG A 192 3.33 -2.22 -3.66
CA ARG A 192 3.59 -1.52 -2.40
C ARG A 192 2.34 -0.77 -1.94
N LEU A 193 2.13 -0.68 -0.62
CA LEU A 193 0.91 -0.12 -0.02
C LEU A 193 0.62 1.31 -0.52
N GLU A 194 1.66 2.14 -0.67
CA GLU A 194 1.51 3.54 -1.08
C GLU A 194 0.92 3.72 -2.49
N ASN A 195 0.94 2.68 -3.32
CA ASN A 195 0.38 2.72 -4.67
C ASN A 195 -1.13 2.50 -4.68
N PHE A 196 -1.70 1.87 -3.64
CA PHE A 196 -3.08 1.41 -3.66
C PHE A 196 -4.10 2.54 -3.62
N HIS A 197 -3.76 3.72 -3.07
CA HIS A 197 -4.60 4.92 -3.23
C HIS A 197 -4.82 5.22 -4.72
N SER A 198 -3.73 5.34 -5.49
CA SER A 198 -3.83 5.60 -6.93
C SER A 198 -4.47 4.45 -7.70
N ILE A 199 -4.14 3.19 -7.38
CA ILE A 199 -4.73 2.02 -8.05
C ILE A 199 -6.26 2.01 -7.87
N MET A 200 -6.76 2.34 -6.68
CA MET A 200 -8.19 2.35 -6.40
C MET A 200 -8.95 3.43 -7.17
N HIS A 201 -8.34 4.60 -7.39
CA HIS A 201 -8.99 5.71 -8.09
C HIS A 201 -8.75 5.73 -9.59
N ASN A 202 -7.56 5.33 -10.06
CA ASN A 202 -7.12 5.47 -11.44
C ASN A 202 -7.01 4.11 -12.17
N GLY A 203 -7.23 3.00 -11.47
CA GLY A 203 -7.00 1.65 -11.97
C GLY A 203 -5.51 1.30 -12.04
N LEU A 204 -5.23 0.08 -12.53
CA LEU A 204 -3.87 -0.37 -12.80
C LEU A 204 -3.38 0.27 -14.11
N GLN A 205 -2.46 1.23 -14.01
CA GLN A 205 -2.00 2.01 -15.16
C GLN A 205 -0.95 1.25 -15.97
N CYS A 206 -1.36 0.43 -16.96
CA CYS A 206 -0.46 -0.42 -17.75
C CYS A 206 0.70 0.33 -18.43
N HIS A 207 0.50 1.59 -18.83
CA HIS A 207 1.48 2.39 -19.57
C HIS A 207 2.62 2.96 -18.71
N LEU A 208 2.51 2.88 -17.38
CA LEU A 208 3.58 3.28 -16.46
C LEU A 208 4.60 2.15 -16.22
N ASN A 209 4.28 0.92 -16.63
CA ASN A 209 5.14 -0.26 -16.46
C ASN A 209 5.96 -0.50 -17.75
N ARG A 210 6.83 0.45 -18.11
CA ARG A 210 7.60 0.38 -19.36
C ARG A 210 8.86 -0.50 -19.28
N THR A 211 9.36 -0.74 -18.08
CA THR A 211 10.63 -1.47 -17.84
C THR A 211 10.36 -2.81 -17.18
N SER A 212 10.06 -3.81 -17.99
CA SER A 212 9.80 -5.15 -17.49
C SER A 212 10.26 -6.22 -18.47
N LEU A 213 10.78 -7.32 -17.93
CA LEU A 213 11.42 -8.41 -18.68
C LEU A 213 10.53 -8.96 -19.80
N PHE A 214 9.20 -8.95 -19.62
CA PHE A 214 8.26 -9.50 -20.59
C PHE A 214 7.48 -8.45 -21.39
N GLY A 215 7.96 -7.20 -21.46
CA GLY A 215 7.32 -6.12 -22.22
C GLY A 215 6.25 -5.34 -21.44
N GLU A 216 5.79 -4.24 -22.01
CA GLU A 216 4.92 -3.28 -21.30
C GLU A 216 3.55 -3.87 -20.94
N GLY A 217 3.09 -3.61 -19.71
CA GLY A 217 1.75 -4.00 -19.26
C GLY A 217 1.59 -4.15 -17.75
N THR A 218 0.38 -4.46 -17.32
CA THR A 218 0.10 -4.84 -15.92
C THR A 218 0.37 -6.32 -15.74
N TYR A 219 1.28 -6.62 -14.82
CA TYR A 219 1.65 -7.98 -14.43
C TYR A 219 0.72 -8.50 -13.35
N LEU A 220 0.15 -9.66 -13.62
CA LEU A 220 -0.69 -10.41 -12.69
C LEU A 220 -0.18 -11.83 -12.57
N THR A 221 -0.58 -12.52 -11.53
CA THR A 221 -0.26 -13.93 -11.34
C THR A 221 -1.44 -14.71 -10.78
N SER A 222 -1.58 -15.98 -11.17
CA SER A 222 -2.54 -16.88 -10.52
C SER A 222 -2.05 -17.37 -9.16
N ASP A 223 -0.79 -17.12 -8.79
CA ASP A 223 -0.17 -17.64 -7.57
C ASP A 223 -0.03 -16.54 -6.51
N LEU A 224 -0.81 -16.62 -5.44
CA LEU A 224 -0.78 -15.65 -4.34
C LEU A 224 0.61 -15.52 -3.70
N SER A 225 1.37 -16.62 -3.61
CA SER A 225 2.73 -16.60 -3.02
C SER A 225 3.67 -15.66 -3.77
N LEU A 226 3.47 -15.55 -5.08
CA LEU A 226 4.26 -14.71 -5.97
C LEU A 226 3.83 -13.24 -5.87
N ALA A 227 2.52 -12.97 -5.80
CA ALA A 227 2.01 -11.62 -5.58
C ALA A 227 2.44 -11.04 -4.22
N LEU A 228 2.54 -11.88 -3.18
CA LEU A 228 3.03 -11.47 -1.87
C LEU A 228 4.49 -10.97 -1.89
N LEU A 229 5.35 -11.51 -2.76
CA LEU A 229 6.74 -11.03 -2.90
C LEU A 229 6.81 -9.57 -3.39
N TYR A 230 5.81 -9.14 -4.16
CA TYR A 230 5.69 -7.76 -4.64
C TYR A 230 4.88 -6.85 -3.69
N SER A 231 4.43 -7.38 -2.56
CA SER A 231 3.57 -6.68 -1.60
C SER A 231 4.24 -6.59 -0.21
N PRO A 232 5.35 -5.84 -0.08
CA PRO A 232 6.03 -5.73 1.20
C PRO A 232 5.19 -4.95 2.22
N HIS A 233 5.35 -5.29 3.49
CA HIS A 233 4.79 -4.53 4.60
C HIS A 233 5.31 -3.10 4.57
N SER A 234 4.39 -2.13 4.62
CA SER A 234 4.68 -0.71 4.52
C SER A 234 3.86 0.07 5.56
N LEU A 235 4.30 1.27 5.89
CA LEU A 235 3.58 2.15 6.81
C LEU A 235 2.26 2.59 6.18
N GLY A 236 1.16 2.34 6.89
CA GLY A 236 -0.18 2.81 6.57
C GLY A 236 -0.52 4.05 7.41
N TRP A 237 -1.61 3.97 8.17
CA TRP A 237 -2.02 5.02 9.08
C TRP A 237 -1.76 4.62 10.55
N GLN A 238 -1.11 5.51 11.30
CA GLN A 238 -0.68 5.22 12.69
C GLN A 238 -1.84 4.91 13.64
N ARG A 239 -3.02 5.48 13.37
CA ARG A 239 -4.24 5.32 14.17
C ARG A 239 -5.21 4.27 13.59
N SER A 240 -4.76 3.49 12.61
CA SER A 240 -5.56 2.44 11.98
C SER A 240 -5.97 1.36 12.98
N SER A 241 -7.24 0.95 12.95
CA SER A 241 -7.74 -0.21 13.69
C SER A 241 -7.14 -1.53 13.20
N MET A 242 -6.70 -1.59 11.94
CA MET A 242 -6.03 -2.75 11.35
C MET A 242 -4.53 -2.80 11.69
N GLY A 243 -3.99 -1.75 12.30
CA GLY A 243 -2.57 -1.62 12.67
C GLY A 243 -1.77 -0.74 11.70
N PRO A 244 -0.64 -0.18 12.15
CA PRO A 244 0.08 0.86 11.41
C PRO A 244 0.93 0.34 10.25
N ILE A 245 1.13 -0.98 10.15
CA ILE A 245 1.98 -1.61 9.14
C ILE A 245 1.16 -2.68 8.41
N LEU A 246 0.92 -2.44 7.12
CA LEU A 246 0.05 -3.27 6.29
C LEU A 246 0.79 -3.72 5.02
N SER A 247 0.43 -4.90 4.53
CA SER A 247 0.69 -5.37 3.17
C SER A 247 -0.65 -5.57 2.46
N CYS A 248 -0.70 -5.27 1.16
CA CYS A 248 -1.92 -5.30 0.37
C CYS A 248 -1.69 -6.01 -0.96
N VAL A 249 -2.57 -6.97 -1.29
CA VAL A 249 -2.60 -7.64 -2.59
C VAL A 249 -3.96 -7.39 -3.25
N ALA A 250 -3.97 -6.97 -4.51
CA ALA A 250 -5.18 -6.84 -5.29
C ALA A 250 -5.56 -8.19 -5.93
N VAL A 251 -6.84 -8.53 -5.89
CA VAL A 251 -7.44 -9.58 -6.73
C VAL A 251 -8.19 -8.89 -7.85
N CYS A 252 -7.80 -9.17 -9.08
CA CYS A 252 -8.30 -8.51 -10.27
C CYS A 252 -9.23 -9.43 -11.07
N GLU A 253 -10.31 -8.86 -11.58
CA GLU A 253 -11.13 -9.46 -12.64
C GLU A 253 -10.55 -9.06 -13.99
N VAL A 254 -10.24 -10.06 -14.82
CA VAL A 254 -9.65 -9.89 -16.14
C VAL A 254 -10.55 -10.53 -17.19
N ILE A 255 -10.92 -9.79 -18.22
CA ILE A 255 -11.68 -10.32 -19.35
C ILE A 255 -10.76 -11.20 -20.20
N ASP A 256 -11.17 -12.44 -20.51
CA ASP A 256 -10.38 -13.33 -21.37
C ASP A 256 -10.40 -12.84 -22.82
N HIS A 257 -9.44 -11.97 -23.15
CA HIS A 257 -9.30 -11.30 -24.44
C HIS A 257 -7.92 -11.62 -25.07
N PRO A 258 -7.77 -11.63 -26.41
CA PRO A 258 -6.47 -11.82 -27.07
C PRO A 258 -5.37 -10.84 -26.66
N ASP A 259 -5.71 -9.68 -26.10
CA ASP A 259 -4.75 -8.69 -25.58
C ASP A 259 -4.18 -9.08 -24.20
N VAL A 260 -4.79 -10.06 -23.53
CA VAL A 260 -4.24 -10.66 -22.31
C VAL A 260 -3.23 -11.74 -22.73
N LYS A 261 -1.95 -11.50 -22.45
CA LYS A 261 -0.86 -12.43 -22.77
C LYS A 261 -0.63 -13.39 -21.62
N CYS A 262 -0.75 -14.68 -21.90
CA CYS A 262 -0.68 -15.75 -20.93
C CYS A 262 -0.40 -17.09 -21.61
N GLN A 263 0.11 -18.04 -20.83
CA GLN A 263 0.20 -19.45 -21.22
C GLN A 263 -0.86 -20.23 -20.47
N VAL A 264 -2.08 -20.28 -21.02
CA VAL A 264 -3.20 -21.02 -20.38
C VAL A 264 -3.09 -22.50 -20.75
N LYS A 265 -3.31 -23.38 -19.77
CA LYS A 265 -3.57 -24.80 -20.05
C LYS A 265 -4.99 -24.92 -20.60
N LYS A 266 -5.16 -25.53 -21.79
CA LYS A 266 -6.50 -25.77 -22.34
C LYS A 266 -7.33 -26.59 -21.33
N LYS A 267 -8.61 -26.21 -21.18
CA LYS A 267 -9.54 -26.76 -20.17
C LYS A 267 -9.67 -28.29 -20.22
N ASP A 268 -9.36 -28.92 -21.37
CA ASP A 268 -9.49 -30.37 -21.59
C ASP A 268 -8.24 -31.06 -22.17
N SER A 269 -7.04 -30.44 -22.09
CA SER A 269 -5.81 -31.10 -22.56
C SER A 269 -4.57 -30.65 -21.79
N LYS A 270 -3.56 -31.52 -21.69
CA LYS A 270 -2.23 -31.17 -21.15
C LYS A 270 -1.44 -30.19 -22.05
N GLU A 271 -2.02 -29.80 -23.19
CA GLU A 271 -1.41 -28.93 -24.17
C GLU A 271 -1.56 -27.45 -23.75
N ILE A 272 -0.43 -26.76 -23.66
CA ILE A 272 -0.37 -25.33 -23.31
C ILE A 272 -0.69 -24.53 -24.57
N ASP A 273 -1.70 -23.65 -24.52
CA ASP A 273 -1.97 -22.76 -25.63
C ASP A 273 -0.91 -21.65 -25.67
N ARG A 274 0.08 -21.81 -26.54
CA ARG A 274 1.19 -20.86 -26.72
C ARG A 274 0.82 -19.66 -27.61
N LYS A 275 -0.38 -19.61 -28.18
CA LYS A 275 -0.79 -18.56 -29.14
C LYS A 275 -0.74 -17.14 -28.53
N ARG A 276 -0.88 -17.03 -27.20
CA ARG A 276 -0.86 -15.75 -26.45
C ARG A 276 0.35 -15.60 -25.53
N ALA A 277 1.39 -16.43 -25.69
CA ALA A 277 2.50 -16.51 -24.73
C ALA A 277 3.46 -15.31 -24.77
N ARG A 278 3.48 -14.53 -25.86
CA ARG A 278 4.48 -13.48 -26.08
C ARG A 278 3.86 -12.08 -26.20
N VAL A 279 4.40 -11.14 -25.45
CA VAL A 279 4.11 -9.70 -25.56
C VAL A 279 4.99 -9.10 -26.68
N LYS A 280 4.47 -8.11 -27.40
CA LYS A 280 5.28 -7.35 -28.38
C LYS A 280 6.44 -6.67 -27.64
N ASN A 281 7.66 -6.79 -28.15
CA ASN A 281 8.89 -6.25 -27.54
C ASN A 281 9.34 -6.90 -26.21
N SER A 282 8.95 -8.14 -25.93
CA SER A 282 9.50 -8.90 -24.79
C SER A 282 10.97 -9.29 -25.03
N GLU A 283 11.88 -8.82 -24.17
CA GLU A 283 13.30 -9.17 -24.15
C GLU A 283 13.54 -10.53 -23.45
N GLY A 284 12.72 -10.86 -22.45
CA GLY A 284 12.81 -12.08 -21.63
C GLY A 284 12.11 -13.31 -22.21
N GLY A 285 11.58 -13.23 -23.44
CA GLY A 285 10.92 -14.35 -24.11
C GLY A 285 9.44 -14.49 -23.77
N ASP A 286 8.96 -15.73 -23.61
CA ASP A 286 7.53 -16.00 -23.35
C ASP A 286 7.17 -15.76 -21.88
N VAL A 287 5.97 -15.23 -21.63
CA VAL A 287 5.41 -15.02 -20.29
C VAL A 287 5.26 -16.38 -19.58
N PRO A 288 5.81 -16.58 -18.37
CA PRO A 288 5.72 -17.86 -17.68
C PRO A 288 4.27 -18.25 -17.36
N GLN A 289 3.99 -19.55 -17.20
CA GLN A 289 2.62 -20.10 -17.02
C GLN A 289 1.80 -19.50 -15.89
N LYS A 290 2.45 -18.98 -14.85
CA LYS A 290 1.78 -18.40 -13.68
C LYS A 290 1.52 -16.89 -13.81
N TYR A 291 1.95 -16.26 -14.90
CA TYR A 291 1.83 -14.82 -15.10
C TYR A 291 0.86 -14.50 -16.23
N PHE A 292 0.18 -13.36 -16.08
CA PHE A 292 -0.63 -12.73 -17.10
C PHE A 292 -0.11 -11.31 -17.29
N VAL A 293 0.02 -10.89 -18.55
CA VAL A 293 0.35 -9.50 -18.89
C VAL A 293 -0.85 -8.91 -19.60
N VAL A 294 -1.47 -7.91 -18.98
CA VAL A 294 -2.61 -7.18 -19.54
C VAL A 294 -2.11 -5.84 -20.08
N THR A 295 -2.27 -5.61 -21.38
CA THR A 295 -1.82 -4.37 -22.03
C THR A 295 -2.91 -3.28 -22.05
N ASN A 296 -4.18 -3.67 -22.03
CA ASN A 296 -5.32 -2.76 -22.08
C ASN A 296 -6.01 -2.65 -20.70
N ASN A 297 -6.00 -1.46 -20.11
CA ASN A 297 -6.62 -1.17 -18.81
C ASN A 297 -8.13 -1.45 -18.77
N GLN A 298 -8.83 -1.43 -19.91
CA GLN A 298 -10.27 -1.69 -19.96
C GLN A 298 -10.64 -3.15 -19.71
N LEU A 299 -9.65 -4.06 -19.84
CA LEU A 299 -9.84 -5.49 -19.67
C LEU A 299 -9.67 -5.94 -18.22
N ILE A 300 -9.26 -5.04 -17.32
CA ILE A 300 -8.93 -5.35 -15.94
C ILE A 300 -9.57 -4.37 -14.98
N ARG A 301 -10.09 -4.88 -13.87
CA ARG A 301 -10.46 -4.08 -12.70
C ARG A 301 -10.11 -4.78 -11.42
N VAL A 302 -9.90 -4.02 -10.35
CA VAL A 302 -9.64 -4.59 -9.02
C VAL A 302 -10.98 -4.97 -8.39
N LYS A 303 -11.13 -6.22 -7.96
CA LYS A 303 -12.38 -6.71 -7.37
C LYS A 303 -12.28 -6.94 -5.87
N TYR A 304 -11.14 -7.39 -5.37
CA TYR A 304 -10.91 -7.57 -3.93
C TYR A 304 -9.55 -7.03 -3.51
N LEU A 305 -9.41 -6.68 -2.23
CA LEU A 305 -8.14 -6.39 -1.58
C LEU A 305 -7.92 -7.37 -0.43
N LEU A 306 -6.76 -8.04 -0.44
CA LEU A 306 -6.28 -8.88 0.65
C LEU A 306 -5.33 -8.05 1.50
N ILE A 307 -5.67 -7.83 2.76
CA ILE A 307 -4.84 -7.04 3.69
C ILE A 307 -4.21 -7.95 4.73
N TYR A 308 -2.90 -7.84 4.85
CA TYR A 308 -2.08 -8.52 5.84
C TYR A 308 -1.57 -7.48 6.84
N SER A 309 -1.97 -7.63 8.09
CA SER A 309 -1.51 -6.76 9.15
C SER A 309 -0.29 -7.36 9.80
N GLN A 310 0.79 -6.58 9.87
CA GLN A 310 1.92 -7.02 10.67
C GLN A 310 1.51 -6.92 12.14
N ARG A 311 1.24 -8.08 12.75
CA ARG A 311 1.04 -8.18 14.20
C ARG A 311 2.27 -7.64 14.89
N GLN A 312 2.21 -6.37 15.29
CA GLN A 312 3.11 -5.87 16.29
C GLN A 312 2.74 -6.65 17.54
N HIS A 313 3.61 -7.59 17.96
CA HIS A 313 3.69 -7.87 19.39
C HIS A 313 3.81 -6.49 20.03
N ARG A 314 2.73 -6.00 20.64
CA ARG A 314 2.75 -4.85 21.51
C ARG A 314 3.72 -5.20 22.62
N ARG A 315 5.03 -5.02 22.38
CA ARG A 315 5.89 -4.50 23.41
C ARG A 315 5.22 -3.18 23.70
N LEU A 316 4.51 -3.12 24.84
CA LEU A 316 4.26 -1.87 25.53
C LEU A 316 5.61 -1.19 25.62
N SER A 317 5.98 -0.44 24.58
CA SER A 317 7.12 0.44 24.64
C SER A 317 6.59 1.61 25.44
N SER A 318 6.59 1.43 26.76
CA SER A 318 7.10 2.47 27.62
C SER A 318 8.48 2.81 27.07
N GLN A 319 8.52 3.64 26.03
CA GLN A 319 9.72 4.29 25.58
C GLN A 319 10.10 5.19 26.74
N SER A 320 10.89 4.64 27.66
CA SER A 320 11.47 5.43 28.72
C SER A 320 12.23 6.56 28.04
N TRP A 321 12.18 7.76 28.62
CA TRP A 321 12.86 8.95 28.11
C TRP A 321 14.32 8.67 27.69
N LEU A 322 14.96 7.72 28.37
CA LEU A 322 16.29 7.17 28.07
C LEU A 322 16.44 6.60 26.65
N SER A 323 15.43 5.93 26.09
CA SER A 323 15.49 5.37 24.73
C SER A 323 15.37 6.43 23.64
N LYS A 324 14.70 7.55 23.93
CA LYS A 324 14.55 8.68 23.01
C LYS A 324 15.80 9.57 22.98
N HIS A 325 16.54 9.62 24.09
CA HIS A 325 17.76 10.42 24.25
C HIS A 325 19.03 9.58 24.37
N ARG A 326 19.10 8.45 23.64
CA ARG A 326 20.26 7.53 23.67
C ARG A 326 21.61 8.24 23.53
N PHE A 327 21.70 9.20 22.62
CA PHE A 327 22.93 9.97 22.41
C PHE A 327 23.33 10.81 23.63
N ALA A 328 22.38 11.55 24.21
CA ALA A 328 22.63 12.37 25.39
C ALA A 328 23.00 11.51 26.60
N VAL A 329 22.31 10.38 26.80
CA VAL A 329 22.58 9.43 27.90
C VAL A 329 23.97 8.83 27.76
N MET A 330 24.38 8.43 26.55
CA MET A 330 25.73 7.90 26.30
C MET A 330 26.81 8.96 26.50
N MET A 331 26.56 10.22 26.13
CA MET A 331 27.48 11.34 26.40
C MET A 331 27.60 11.67 27.88
N SER A 332 26.50 11.66 28.63
CA SER A 332 26.52 11.87 30.07
C SER A 332 27.27 10.74 30.80
N LEU A 333 27.06 9.48 30.42
CA LEU A 333 27.79 8.32 30.96
C LEU A 333 29.29 8.41 30.66
N TYR A 334 29.65 8.81 29.44
CA TYR A 334 31.05 8.98 29.04
C TYR A 334 31.74 10.08 29.86
N LEU A 335 31.09 11.24 30.04
CA LEU A 335 31.60 12.31 30.90
C LEU A 335 31.76 11.86 32.35
N LEU A 336 30.81 11.10 32.88
CA LEU A 336 30.87 10.58 34.24
C LEU A 336 32.04 9.60 34.42
N LEU A 337 32.30 8.75 33.41
CA LEU A 337 33.45 7.86 33.39
C LEU A 337 34.79 8.62 33.39
N LEU A 338 34.89 9.70 32.60
CA LEU A 338 36.08 10.57 32.60
C LEU A 338 36.29 11.25 33.95
N VAL A 339 35.23 11.70 34.61
CA VAL A 339 35.32 12.28 35.95
C VAL A 339 35.79 11.23 36.97
N ILE A 340 35.25 10.01 36.93
CA ILE A 340 35.68 8.92 37.84
C ILE A 340 37.14 8.56 37.65
N ILE A 341 37.61 8.47 36.40
CA ILE A 341 39.03 8.20 36.10
C ILE A 341 39.90 9.37 36.59
N GLY A 342 39.44 10.61 36.37
CA GLY A 342 40.14 11.82 36.80
C GLY A 342 40.23 11.93 38.33
N THR A 343 39.16 11.61 39.07
CA THR A 343 39.19 11.59 40.52
C THR A 343 40.02 10.43 41.06
N SER A 344 39.97 9.24 40.43
CA SER A 344 40.74 8.08 40.87
C SER A 344 42.26 8.25 40.68
N ASN A 345 42.67 9.03 39.68
CA ASN A 345 44.08 9.37 39.43
C ASN A 345 44.54 10.64 40.17
N SER A 346 43.66 11.30 40.93
CA SER A 346 44.04 12.48 41.70
C SER A 346 44.74 12.08 43.01
N PRO A 347 45.92 12.64 43.32
CA PRO A 347 46.63 12.35 44.57
C PRO A 347 45.83 12.75 45.82
N ALA A 348 44.89 13.69 45.70
CA ALA A 348 43.99 14.09 46.80
C ALA A 348 42.93 13.01 47.13
N PHE A 349 42.47 12.26 46.13
CA PHE A 349 41.50 11.18 46.32
C PHE A 349 42.18 9.95 46.94
N LEU A 350 43.38 9.58 46.47
CA LEU A 350 44.19 8.53 47.10
C LEU A 350 44.54 8.85 48.55
N TYR A 351 44.83 10.12 48.86
CA TYR A 351 45.08 10.58 50.22
C TYR A 351 43.85 10.43 51.13
N TYR A 352 42.67 10.83 50.67
CA TYR A 352 41.41 10.67 51.44
C TYR A 352 40.97 9.21 51.55
N TRP A 353 41.17 8.42 50.50
CA TRP A 353 40.81 7.00 50.47
C TRP A 353 41.66 6.18 51.45
N ASN A 354 42.99 6.40 51.45
CA ASN A 354 43.88 5.76 52.43
C ASN A 354 43.53 6.18 53.86
N ARG A 355 43.22 7.45 54.11
CA ARG A 355 42.80 7.93 55.44
C ARG A 355 41.50 7.29 55.96
N ILE A 356 40.57 6.94 55.07
CA ILE A 356 39.31 6.27 55.45
C ILE A 356 39.54 4.78 55.77
N PHE A 357 40.48 4.12 55.07
CA PHE A 357 40.83 2.72 55.33
C PHE A 357 41.83 2.54 56.48
N ASP A 358 42.70 3.52 56.74
CA ASP A 358 43.62 3.53 57.90
C ASP A 358 42.89 3.79 59.23
N PHE A 359 41.63 4.23 59.22
CA PHE A 359 40.81 4.39 60.43
C PHE A 359 40.20 3.05 60.94
N LYS A 360 40.56 1.92 60.30
CA LYS A 360 40.08 0.57 60.63
C LYS A 360 41.17 -0.42 61.09
N GLN A 361 42.38 0.05 61.36
CA GLN A 361 43.35 -0.63 62.24
C GLN A 361 43.39 0.08 63.58
#